data_AF-A0A2D9ITV4-F1
#
_entry.id   AF-A0A2D9ITV4-F1
#
_cell.length_a   1.000
_cell.length_b   1.000
_cell.length_c   1.000
_cell.angle_alpha   90.00
_cell.angle_beta   90.00
_cell.angle_gamma   90.00
#
_symmetry.space_group_name_H-M   'P 1'
#
loop_
_entity.id
_entity.type
_entity.pdbx_description
1 polymer ?
#
loop_
_entity_poly.entity_id
_entity_poly.type
_entity_poly.pdbx_seq_one_letter_code
_entity_poly.pdbx_strand_id
1 'polypeptide(L)'
;MRILLFTISIFCSYVFYAQDDFSSFYFKTSQPANTPSVFKIADSFIGSYYKENDSLVRIVIDKDSIYTEFGILFIVSPKELKKSKTLSIKDSLLFGIQGSKGIPFKFINDTIYAVMIQQDLLFKPDSSHILKYENDIYFLNSKNSNNLYNTKLLTIENDTLFLKETDHLNSFKLLQKFEQFNELEQNKIKSYIANPTKKELNLFIKEQGFNEILKYHL
;
A
#
# COMPACT_ATOMS: atom_id res chain seq x y z
N MET A 1 -33.58 -17.57 33.34
CA MET A 1 -32.54 -16.64 33.82
C MET A 1 -31.13 -17.27 33.91
N ARG A 2 -30.96 -18.49 34.45
CA ARG A 2 -29.65 -19.17 34.52
C ARG A 2 -29.00 -19.49 33.16
N ILE A 3 -29.79 -19.86 32.16
CA ILE A 3 -29.28 -20.18 30.80
C ILE A 3 -28.76 -18.92 30.08
N LEU A 4 -29.42 -17.76 30.30
CA LEU A 4 -29.03 -16.49 29.68
C LEU A 4 -27.70 -15.96 30.25
N LEU A 5 -27.46 -16.15 31.56
CA LEU A 5 -26.21 -15.77 32.23
C LEU A 5 -25.03 -16.62 31.77
N PHE A 6 -25.25 -17.92 31.47
CA PHE A 6 -24.21 -18.81 30.95
C PHE A 6 -23.81 -18.45 29.50
N THR A 7 -24.77 -18.10 28.64
CA THR A 7 -24.48 -17.67 27.26
C THR A 7 -23.74 -16.33 27.19
N ILE A 8 -24.03 -15.39 28.10
CA ILE A 8 -23.32 -14.10 28.19
C ILE A 8 -21.88 -14.31 28.67
N SER A 9 -21.66 -15.22 29.63
CA SER A 9 -20.30 -15.54 30.11
C SER A 9 -19.42 -16.17 29.02
N ILE A 10 -19.99 -16.98 28.14
CA ILE A 10 -19.26 -17.60 27.02
C ILE A 10 -18.97 -16.56 25.93
N PHE A 11 -19.91 -15.66 25.62
CA PHE A 11 -19.66 -14.58 24.64
C PHE A 11 -18.60 -13.59 25.13
N CYS A 12 -18.60 -13.24 26.42
CA CYS A 12 -17.58 -12.34 26.97
C CYS A 12 -16.16 -12.93 26.94
N SER A 13 -15.98 -14.25 27.13
CA SER A 13 -14.65 -14.85 27.07
C SER A 13 -14.09 -14.90 25.64
N TYR A 14 -14.92 -15.09 24.61
CA TYR A 14 -14.45 -15.06 23.21
C TYR A 14 -14.01 -13.67 22.75
N VAL A 15 -14.61 -12.58 23.27
CA VAL A 15 -14.21 -11.21 22.92
C VAL A 15 -12.81 -10.86 23.47
N PHE A 16 -12.36 -11.50 24.55
CA PHE A 16 -11.00 -11.30 25.08
C PHE A 16 -9.92 -12.05 24.28
N TYR A 17 -10.26 -13.15 23.59
CA TYR A 17 -9.32 -13.91 22.75
C TYR A 17 -9.21 -13.37 21.31
N ALA A 18 -10.04 -12.40 20.93
CA ALA A 18 -10.04 -11.78 19.61
C ALA A 18 -9.38 -10.40 19.58
N GLN A 19 -8.51 -10.08 20.55
CA GLN A 19 -7.58 -8.97 20.36
C GLN A 19 -6.51 -9.46 19.39
N ASP A 20 -6.62 -9.02 18.13
CA ASP A 20 -5.54 -9.14 17.16
C ASP A 20 -4.22 -8.78 17.84
N ASP A 21 -3.23 -9.68 17.78
CA ASP A 21 -1.89 -9.41 18.28
C ASP A 21 -1.33 -8.21 17.49
N PHE A 22 -1.48 -7.00 18.06
CA PHE A 22 -0.96 -5.77 17.50
C PHE A 22 0.56 -5.87 17.43
N SER A 23 1.03 -6.36 16.30
CA SER A 23 2.44 -6.58 16.05
C SER A 23 2.88 -5.95 14.74
N SER A 24 4.14 -5.57 14.69
CA SER A 24 4.74 -4.93 13.53
C SER A 24 6.10 -5.53 13.22
N PHE A 25 6.55 -5.38 11.98
CA PHE A 25 7.85 -5.86 11.54
C PHE A 25 8.63 -4.78 10.80
N TYR A 26 9.93 -4.70 11.07
CA TYR A 26 10.83 -3.77 10.41
C TYR A 26 12.23 -4.36 10.19
N PHE A 27 12.92 -3.82 9.19
CA PHE A 27 14.36 -4.00 9.02
C PHE A 27 15.14 -2.91 9.78
N LYS A 28 16.27 -3.28 10.37
CA LYS A 28 17.16 -2.33 11.07
C LYS A 28 17.89 -1.39 10.11
N THR A 29 18.16 -1.86 8.89
CA THR A 29 18.86 -1.11 7.84
C THR A 29 18.08 -1.20 6.53
N SER A 30 18.32 -0.27 5.59
CA SER A 30 17.71 -0.34 4.27
C SER A 30 18.21 -1.57 3.51
N GLN A 31 17.28 -2.32 2.92
CA GLN A 31 17.55 -3.58 2.25
C GLN A 31 17.68 -3.41 0.73
N PRO A 32 18.59 -4.16 0.07
CA PRO A 32 19.56 -5.07 0.68
C PRO A 32 20.69 -4.32 1.38
N ALA A 33 21.20 -4.88 2.47
CA ALA A 33 22.38 -4.34 3.15
C ALA A 33 23.58 -4.20 2.17
N ASN A 34 24.40 -3.16 2.36
CA ASN A 34 25.60 -2.87 1.55
C ASN A 34 25.38 -2.68 0.04
N THR A 35 24.14 -2.49 -0.41
CA THR A 35 23.82 -2.14 -1.79
C THR A 35 23.72 -0.62 -1.93
N PRO A 36 24.39 0.01 -2.93
CA PRO A 36 24.30 1.46 -3.15
C PRO A 36 22.88 1.92 -3.43
N SER A 37 22.56 3.13 -2.99
CA SER A 37 21.29 3.78 -3.32
C SER A 37 21.30 4.28 -4.76
N VAL A 38 20.14 4.25 -5.39
CA VAL A 38 19.88 4.89 -6.69
C VAL A 38 18.82 5.98 -6.52
N PHE A 39 18.76 6.93 -7.46
CA PHE A 39 17.82 8.05 -7.40
C PHE A 39 16.85 8.08 -8.59
N LYS A 40 17.01 7.13 -9.52
CA LYS A 40 16.19 7.03 -10.72
C LYS A 40 15.72 5.61 -10.96
N ILE A 41 14.49 5.53 -11.46
CA ILE A 41 13.86 4.30 -11.92
C ILE A 41 14.16 4.15 -13.43
N ALA A 42 14.48 2.93 -13.85
CA ALA A 42 14.82 2.60 -15.23
C ALA A 42 13.62 2.83 -16.16
N ASP A 43 13.88 3.23 -17.39
CA ASP A 43 12.82 3.54 -18.37
C ASP A 43 11.89 2.34 -18.64
N SER A 44 12.36 1.10 -18.44
CA SER A 44 11.54 -0.12 -18.55
C SER A 44 10.44 -0.25 -17.50
N PHE A 45 10.50 0.51 -16.41
CA PHE A 45 9.47 0.54 -15.37
C PHE A 45 8.52 1.73 -15.50
N ILE A 46 8.87 2.75 -16.30
CA ILE A 46 8.08 3.98 -16.40
C ILE A 46 6.76 3.69 -17.11
N GLY A 47 5.65 4.11 -16.50
CA GLY A 47 4.32 3.83 -17.04
C GLY A 47 3.21 4.03 -16.03
N SER A 48 1.98 3.77 -16.48
CA SER A 48 0.78 3.71 -15.65
C SER A 48 0.29 2.27 -15.64
N TYR A 49 0.15 1.67 -14.47
CA TYR A 49 -0.25 0.27 -14.30
C TYR A 49 -1.53 0.18 -13.48
N TYR A 50 -2.59 -0.33 -14.08
CA TYR A 50 -3.91 -0.49 -13.47
C TYR A 50 -3.98 -1.75 -12.62
N LYS A 51 -4.59 -1.65 -11.44
CA LYS A 51 -4.74 -2.78 -10.53
C LYS A 51 -5.64 -3.85 -11.16
N GLU A 52 -5.20 -5.12 -11.11
CA GLU A 52 -5.82 -6.25 -11.85
C GLU A 52 -7.34 -6.36 -11.67
N ASN A 53 -7.86 -6.06 -10.48
CA ASN A 53 -9.28 -6.18 -10.15
C ASN A 53 -9.95 -4.83 -9.85
N ASP A 54 -9.29 -3.71 -10.15
CA ASP A 54 -9.83 -2.37 -9.89
C ASP A 54 -9.25 -1.33 -10.86
N SER A 55 -9.98 -1.06 -11.93
CA SER A 55 -9.55 -0.08 -12.95
C SER A 55 -9.54 1.37 -12.47
N LEU A 56 -10.10 1.66 -11.29
CA LEU A 56 -10.03 2.99 -10.71
C LEU A 56 -8.71 3.21 -9.97
N VAL A 57 -7.97 2.15 -9.63
CA VAL A 57 -6.69 2.24 -8.92
C VAL A 57 -5.55 1.94 -9.89
N ARG A 58 -4.54 2.81 -9.93
CA ARG A 58 -3.31 2.57 -10.69
C ARG A 58 -2.08 3.03 -9.94
N ILE A 59 -0.94 2.42 -10.27
CA ILE A 59 0.38 2.94 -9.92
C ILE A 59 0.94 3.69 -11.13
N VAL A 60 1.43 4.90 -10.91
CA VAL A 60 2.17 5.69 -11.91
C VAL A 60 3.63 5.73 -11.50
N ILE A 61 4.52 5.27 -12.37
CA ILE A 61 5.97 5.27 -12.16
C ILE A 61 6.60 6.30 -13.08
N ASP A 62 7.23 7.31 -12.47
CA ASP A 62 8.06 8.31 -13.12
C ASP A 62 9.55 8.04 -12.86
N LYS A 63 10.43 8.84 -13.49
CA LYS A 63 11.88 8.68 -13.37
C LYS A 63 12.39 8.78 -11.93
N ASP A 64 11.76 9.55 -11.07
CA ASP A 64 12.23 9.85 -9.71
C ASP A 64 11.17 9.60 -8.64
N SER A 65 10.01 9.03 -9.00
CA SER A 65 8.87 8.94 -8.08
C SER A 65 7.87 7.87 -8.52
N ILE A 66 7.12 7.38 -7.54
CA ILE A 66 6.03 6.42 -7.72
C ILE A 66 4.82 6.98 -7.00
N TYR A 67 3.68 6.99 -7.69
CA TYR A 67 2.42 7.48 -7.19
C TYR A 67 1.37 6.38 -7.23
N THR A 68 0.47 6.39 -6.26
CA THR A 68 -0.80 5.68 -6.37
C THR A 68 -1.85 6.69 -6.78
N GLU A 69 -2.59 6.38 -7.83
CA GLU A 69 -3.76 7.15 -8.23
C GLU A 69 -5.02 6.33 -8.05
N PHE A 70 -6.07 6.96 -7.53
CA PHE A 70 -7.38 6.36 -7.41
C PHE A 70 -8.47 7.30 -7.90
N GLY A 71 -9.37 6.74 -8.71
CA GLY A 71 -10.57 7.40 -9.20
C GLY A 71 -11.68 7.33 -8.17
N ILE A 72 -12.16 8.50 -7.73
CA ILE A 72 -13.36 8.62 -6.91
C ILE A 72 -14.53 8.86 -7.84
N LEU A 73 -15.44 7.89 -7.90
CA LEU A 73 -16.64 7.95 -8.72
C LEU A 73 -17.77 8.69 -7.98
N PHE A 74 -18.20 9.81 -8.54
CA PHE A 74 -19.37 10.55 -8.10
C PHE A 74 -20.54 10.26 -9.03
N ILE A 75 -21.61 9.74 -8.44
CA ILE A 75 -22.87 9.46 -9.14
C ILE A 75 -23.87 10.49 -8.64
N VAL A 76 -24.35 11.36 -9.53
CA VAL A 76 -25.27 12.44 -9.20
C VAL A 76 -26.52 12.31 -10.06
N SER A 77 -27.67 12.19 -9.40
CA SER A 77 -28.96 12.21 -10.08
C SER A 77 -29.39 13.65 -10.46
N PRO A 78 -30.31 13.83 -11.42
CA PRO A 78 -30.80 15.17 -11.79
C PRO A 78 -31.54 15.82 -10.62
N LYS A 79 -32.16 15.00 -9.75
CA LYS A 79 -32.86 15.46 -8.56
C LYS A 79 -31.89 15.99 -7.51
N GLU A 80 -30.76 15.33 -7.31
CA GLU A 80 -29.70 15.81 -6.41
C GLU A 80 -29.06 17.08 -6.96
N LEU A 81 -28.76 17.13 -8.26
CA LEU A 81 -28.22 18.33 -8.90
C LEU A 81 -29.15 19.53 -8.71
N LYS A 82 -30.45 19.36 -8.99
CA LYS A 82 -31.45 20.44 -8.84
C LYS A 82 -31.64 20.90 -7.39
N LYS A 83 -31.46 20.02 -6.42
CA LYS A 83 -31.62 20.33 -5.00
C LYS A 83 -30.34 20.86 -4.35
N SER A 84 -29.19 20.60 -4.95
CA SER A 84 -27.90 20.98 -4.39
C SER A 84 -27.69 22.48 -4.51
N LYS A 85 -27.17 23.09 -3.44
CA LYS A 85 -26.70 24.48 -3.45
C LYS A 85 -25.22 24.59 -3.83
N THR A 86 -24.52 23.47 -3.88
CA THR A 86 -23.07 23.42 -4.10
C THR A 86 -22.71 22.87 -5.48
N LEU A 87 -23.50 21.92 -6.00
CA LEU A 87 -23.25 21.30 -7.30
C LEU A 87 -23.82 22.15 -8.42
N SER A 88 -23.01 22.38 -9.46
CA SER A 88 -23.46 23.06 -10.67
C SER A 88 -22.71 22.54 -11.89
N ILE A 89 -23.34 22.62 -13.06
CA ILE A 89 -22.72 22.29 -14.33
C ILE A 89 -22.45 23.59 -15.08
N LYS A 90 -21.20 23.78 -15.51
CA LYS A 90 -20.78 24.90 -16.34
C LYS A 90 -19.71 24.42 -17.32
N ASP A 91 -19.79 24.82 -18.58
CA ASP A 91 -18.78 24.53 -19.61
C ASP A 91 -18.42 23.02 -19.72
N SER A 92 -19.43 22.14 -19.63
CA SER A 92 -19.28 20.67 -19.64
C SER A 92 -18.47 20.09 -18.46
N LEU A 93 -18.35 20.85 -17.36
CA LEU A 93 -17.71 20.43 -16.13
C LEU A 93 -18.71 20.48 -14.96
N LEU A 94 -18.55 19.54 -14.03
CA LEU A 94 -19.27 19.48 -12.77
C LEU A 94 -18.45 20.16 -11.67
N PHE A 95 -19.00 21.19 -11.04
CA PHE A 95 -18.39 21.95 -9.96
C PHE A 95 -19.02 21.59 -8.61
N GLY A 96 -18.33 21.92 -7.51
CA GLY A 96 -18.84 21.73 -6.15
C GLY A 96 -18.45 20.42 -5.48
N ILE A 97 -17.73 19.54 -6.18
CA ILE A 97 -17.12 18.33 -5.61
C ILE A 97 -15.76 18.64 -4.98
N GLN A 98 -14.90 19.38 -5.68
CA GLN A 98 -13.55 19.74 -5.22
C GLN A 98 -13.35 21.26 -5.29
N GLY A 99 -13.90 21.98 -4.32
CA GLY A 99 -13.79 23.44 -4.26
C GLY A 99 -14.24 24.11 -5.56
N SER A 100 -13.38 24.93 -6.15
CA SER A 100 -13.62 25.65 -7.41
C SER A 100 -13.22 24.88 -8.68
N LYS A 101 -12.69 23.65 -8.57
CA LYS A 101 -12.24 22.87 -9.71
C LYS A 101 -13.43 22.16 -10.38
N GLY A 102 -13.58 22.37 -11.69
CA GLY A 102 -14.55 21.64 -12.51
C GLY A 102 -14.03 20.25 -12.87
N ILE A 103 -14.89 19.24 -12.75
CA ILE A 103 -14.57 17.84 -13.02
C ILE A 103 -15.30 17.38 -14.28
N PRO A 104 -14.61 16.76 -15.24
CA PRO A 104 -15.27 16.15 -16.39
C PRO A 104 -16.31 15.10 -15.95
N PHE A 105 -17.44 15.08 -16.62
CA PHE A 105 -18.51 14.13 -16.32
C PHE A 105 -19.13 13.58 -17.61
N LYS A 106 -19.87 12.48 -17.49
CA LYS A 106 -20.71 11.92 -18.55
C LYS A 106 -22.14 11.75 -18.05
N PHE A 107 -23.09 12.01 -18.94
CA PHE A 107 -24.46 11.53 -18.76
C PHE A 107 -24.53 10.09 -19.27
N ILE A 108 -25.03 9.19 -18.43
CA ILE A 108 -25.43 7.85 -18.85
C ILE A 108 -26.88 7.72 -18.41
N ASN A 109 -27.78 7.67 -19.40
CA ASN A 109 -29.22 7.87 -19.20
C ASN A 109 -29.47 9.20 -18.47
N ASP A 110 -30.18 9.18 -17.35
CA ASP A 110 -30.47 10.35 -16.54
C ASP A 110 -29.45 10.59 -15.41
N THR A 111 -28.34 9.84 -15.36
CA THR A 111 -27.40 9.94 -14.23
C THR A 111 -26.08 10.56 -14.68
N ILE A 112 -25.57 11.49 -13.88
CA ILE A 112 -24.25 12.11 -14.06
C ILE A 112 -23.22 11.23 -13.37
N TYR A 113 -22.20 10.82 -14.13
CA TYR A 113 -21.04 10.12 -13.64
C TYR A 113 -19.83 11.05 -13.80
N ALA A 114 -19.23 11.45 -12.69
CA ALA A 114 -17.99 12.23 -12.68
C ALA A 114 -16.90 11.42 -11.97
N VAL A 115 -15.68 11.45 -12.50
CA VAL A 115 -14.54 10.77 -11.90
C VAL A 115 -13.50 11.81 -11.52
N MET A 116 -13.19 11.87 -10.23
CA MET A 116 -12.09 12.67 -9.72
C MET A 116 -10.88 11.77 -9.52
N ILE A 117 -9.74 12.11 -10.11
CA ILE A 117 -8.49 11.39 -9.82
C ILE A 117 -7.80 12.04 -8.62
N GLN A 118 -7.59 11.27 -7.57
CA GLN A 118 -6.70 11.62 -6.48
C GLN A 118 -5.36 10.90 -6.68
N GLN A 119 -4.26 11.59 -6.35
CA GLN A 119 -2.90 11.11 -6.49
C GLN A 119 -2.19 11.24 -5.14
N ASP A 120 -1.65 10.13 -4.65
CA ASP A 120 -0.86 10.07 -3.43
C ASP A 120 0.56 9.61 -3.77
N LEU A 121 1.57 10.24 -3.17
CA LEU A 121 2.95 9.83 -3.34
C LEU A 121 3.18 8.51 -2.61
N LEU A 122 3.48 7.45 -3.35
CA LEU A 122 3.82 6.14 -2.79
C LEU A 122 5.29 6.10 -2.36
N PHE A 123 6.19 6.60 -3.22
CA PHE A 123 7.62 6.56 -2.96
C PHE A 123 8.38 7.61 -3.79
N LYS A 124 9.32 8.33 -3.18
CA LYS A 124 10.27 9.20 -3.87
C LYS A 124 11.63 9.10 -3.18
N PRO A 125 12.74 8.79 -3.88
CA PRO A 125 14.05 8.68 -3.24
C PRO A 125 14.45 9.99 -2.55
N ASP A 126 14.72 9.94 -1.24
CA ASP A 126 15.17 11.04 -0.41
C ASP A 126 15.96 10.53 0.82
N SER A 127 16.11 11.35 1.87
CA SER A 127 16.85 10.96 3.09
C SER A 127 16.14 9.89 3.96
N SER A 128 14.82 9.78 3.84
CA SER A 128 13.97 8.81 4.54
C SER A 128 13.51 7.67 3.63
N HIS A 129 13.61 7.83 2.32
CA HIS A 129 13.18 6.87 1.31
C HIS A 129 14.38 6.45 0.46
N ILE A 130 14.91 5.26 0.72
CA ILE A 130 16.13 4.77 0.08
C ILE A 130 15.75 3.77 -1.01
N LEU A 131 15.95 4.15 -2.27
CA LEU A 131 15.78 3.25 -3.41
C LEU A 131 17.07 2.47 -3.66
N LYS A 132 16.94 1.15 -3.79
CA LYS A 132 18.04 0.27 -4.21
C LYS A 132 17.57 -0.58 -5.38
N TYR A 133 18.51 -0.98 -6.24
CA TYR A 133 18.22 -1.82 -7.40
C TYR A 133 19.23 -2.95 -7.49
N GLU A 134 18.75 -4.19 -7.56
CA GLU A 134 19.58 -5.37 -7.70
C GLU A 134 18.76 -6.55 -8.25
N ASN A 135 19.37 -7.34 -9.14
CA ASN A 135 18.76 -8.56 -9.73
C ASN A 135 17.36 -8.31 -10.32
N ASP A 136 17.19 -7.18 -11.02
CA ASP A 136 15.92 -6.74 -11.61
C ASP A 136 14.78 -6.50 -10.60
N ILE A 137 15.15 -6.24 -9.35
CA ILE A 137 14.24 -5.89 -8.27
C ILE A 137 14.59 -4.49 -7.76
N TYR A 138 13.60 -3.61 -7.74
CA TYR A 138 13.66 -2.37 -6.97
C TYR A 138 13.24 -2.63 -5.52
N PHE A 139 14.04 -2.17 -4.58
CA PHE A 139 13.77 -2.21 -3.15
C PHE A 139 13.40 -0.80 -2.68
N LEU A 140 12.13 -0.62 -2.35
CA LEU A 140 11.57 0.63 -1.85
C LEU A 140 11.69 0.63 -0.33
N ASN A 141 12.70 1.30 0.23
CA ASN A 141 12.93 1.32 1.67
C ASN A 141 12.43 2.62 2.29
N SER A 142 11.38 2.55 3.11
CA SER A 142 10.81 3.71 3.80
C SER A 142 11.19 3.67 5.28
N LYS A 143 11.89 4.71 5.73
CA LYS A 143 12.34 4.87 7.11
C LYS A 143 11.24 5.45 7.98
N ASN A 144 10.96 4.82 9.11
CA ASN A 144 10.03 5.33 10.11
C ASN A 144 10.72 6.26 11.13
N SER A 145 9.92 6.84 12.03
CA SER A 145 10.41 7.73 13.10
C SER A 145 11.41 7.08 14.07
N ASN A 146 11.40 5.75 14.18
CA ASN A 146 12.33 4.98 15.02
C ASN A 146 13.62 4.59 14.28
N ASN A 147 13.87 5.18 13.10
CA ASN A 147 15.00 4.86 12.22
C ASN A 147 15.03 3.40 11.71
N LEU A 148 13.89 2.71 11.73
CA LEU A 148 13.71 1.38 11.16
C LEU A 148 13.08 1.48 9.77
N TYR A 149 13.23 0.45 8.96
CA TYR A 149 12.79 0.44 7.57
C TYR A 149 11.67 -0.56 7.33
N ASN A 150 10.64 -0.11 6.61
CA ASN A 150 9.78 -0.99 5.85
C ASN A 150 10.36 -1.12 4.44
N THR A 151 10.37 -2.33 3.87
CA THR A 151 10.86 -2.57 2.52
C THR A 151 9.74 -3.18 1.69
N LYS A 152 9.54 -2.65 0.49
CA LYS A 152 8.69 -3.26 -0.54
C LYS A 152 9.55 -3.62 -1.75
N LEU A 153 9.16 -4.69 -2.45
CA LEU A 153 9.80 -5.09 -3.71
C LEU A 153 8.93 -4.65 -4.87
N LEU A 154 9.56 -4.08 -5.90
CA LEU A 154 8.92 -3.69 -7.14
C LEU A 154 9.60 -4.42 -8.29
N THR A 155 8.85 -5.25 -9.02
CA THR A 155 9.33 -6.03 -10.17
C THR A 155 8.36 -5.94 -11.34
N ILE A 156 8.85 -6.17 -12.56
CA ILE A 156 8.01 -6.35 -13.75
C ILE A 156 8.28 -7.74 -14.33
N GLU A 157 7.22 -8.51 -14.53
CA GLU A 157 7.27 -9.81 -15.20
C GLU A 157 6.12 -9.86 -16.22
N ASN A 158 6.41 -10.06 -17.51
CA ASN A 158 5.43 -10.11 -18.60
C ASN A 158 4.42 -8.93 -18.59
N ASP A 159 4.93 -7.69 -18.64
CA ASP A 159 4.14 -6.44 -18.61
C ASP A 159 3.23 -6.27 -17.38
N THR A 160 3.44 -7.10 -16.35
CA THR A 160 2.75 -7.02 -15.06
C THR A 160 3.71 -6.49 -14.02
N LEU A 161 3.34 -5.38 -13.39
CA LEU A 161 4.03 -4.80 -12.25
C LEU A 161 3.57 -5.49 -10.97
N PHE A 162 4.55 -5.97 -10.19
CA PHE A 162 4.32 -6.56 -8.88
C PHE A 162 4.91 -5.65 -7.81
N LEU A 163 4.07 -5.26 -6.86
CA LEU A 163 4.49 -4.64 -5.61
C LEU A 163 4.30 -5.68 -4.51
N LYS A 164 5.41 -6.13 -3.90
CA LYS A 164 5.42 -7.20 -2.90
C LYS A 164 5.82 -6.65 -1.54
N GLU A 165 5.06 -7.00 -0.52
CA GLU A 165 5.25 -6.59 0.88
C GLU A 165 5.35 -7.83 1.77
N THR A 166 5.85 -7.64 2.99
CA THR A 166 5.92 -8.71 3.98
C THR A 166 4.71 -8.63 4.89
N ASP A 167 3.81 -9.61 4.79
CA ASP A 167 2.91 -9.95 5.88
C ASP A 167 3.73 -10.79 6.89
N HIS A 168 4.14 -10.14 7.97
CA HIS A 168 5.03 -10.73 8.96
C HIS A 168 4.38 -11.83 9.78
N LEU A 169 3.04 -11.85 9.88
CA LEU A 169 2.33 -12.92 10.57
C LEU A 169 2.43 -14.21 9.74
N ASN A 170 2.20 -14.10 8.43
CA ASN A 170 2.29 -15.22 7.51
C ASN A 170 3.75 -15.65 7.25
N SER A 171 4.71 -14.71 7.26
CA SER A 171 6.13 -14.97 7.04
C SER A 171 6.94 -15.22 8.32
N PHE A 172 6.30 -15.31 9.49
CA PHE A 172 6.99 -15.31 10.78
C PHE A 172 8.07 -16.40 10.89
N LYS A 173 7.77 -17.63 10.46
CA LYS A 173 8.72 -18.75 10.46
C LYS A 173 9.95 -18.51 9.58
N LEU A 174 9.79 -17.75 8.50
CA LEU A 174 10.89 -17.37 7.61
C LEU A 174 11.73 -16.26 8.24
N LEU A 175 11.08 -15.29 8.89
CA LEU A 175 11.74 -14.20 9.60
C LEU A 175 12.62 -14.71 10.76
N GLN A 176 12.16 -15.74 11.48
CA GLN A 176 12.92 -16.38 12.55
C GLN A 176 14.21 -17.07 12.08
N LYS A 177 14.39 -17.29 10.78
CA LYS A 177 15.63 -17.86 10.23
C LYS A 177 16.77 -16.83 10.14
N PHE A 178 16.47 -15.54 10.29
CA PHE A 178 17.51 -14.51 10.32
C PHE A 178 18.32 -14.59 11.61
N GLU A 179 19.65 -14.61 11.49
CA GLU A 179 20.56 -14.63 12.63
C GLU A 179 20.35 -13.42 13.55
N GLN A 180 20.08 -12.26 12.96
CA GLN A 180 19.77 -11.02 13.68
C GLN A 180 18.27 -10.73 13.63
N PHE A 181 17.48 -11.51 14.37
CA PHE A 181 16.06 -11.31 14.57
C PHE A 181 15.77 -11.06 16.06
N ASN A 182 15.17 -9.91 16.37
CA ASN A 182 14.85 -9.51 17.73
C ASN A 182 13.36 -9.19 17.88
N GLU A 183 12.84 -9.49 19.05
CA GLU A 183 11.49 -9.13 19.47
C GLU A 183 11.60 -8.02 20.53
N LEU A 184 10.86 -6.93 20.32
CA LEU A 184 10.75 -5.83 21.27
C LEU A 184 9.28 -5.65 21.64
N GLU A 185 8.98 -5.66 22.92
CA GLU A 185 7.64 -5.33 23.43
C GLU A 185 7.68 -3.97 24.11
N GLN A 186 6.86 -3.02 23.65
CA GLN A 186 6.67 -1.72 24.28
C GLN A 186 5.19 -1.36 24.30
N ASN A 187 4.67 -0.97 25.47
CA ASN A 187 3.26 -0.57 25.64
C ASN A 187 2.25 -1.63 25.13
N LYS A 188 2.55 -2.92 25.31
CA LYS A 188 1.76 -4.07 24.80
C LYS A 188 1.70 -4.17 23.27
N ILE A 189 2.57 -3.45 22.56
CA ILE A 189 2.75 -3.57 21.12
C ILE A 189 4.03 -4.35 20.88
N LYS A 190 3.91 -5.42 20.09
CA LYS A 190 5.00 -6.33 19.78
C LYS A 190 5.68 -5.91 18.46
N SER A 191 6.98 -5.71 18.46
CA SER A 191 7.73 -5.27 17.28
C SER A 191 8.85 -6.26 16.98
N TYR A 192 8.86 -6.80 15.77
CA TYR A 192 9.88 -7.70 15.27
C TYR A 192 10.88 -6.91 14.43
N ILE A 193 12.17 -7.03 14.74
CA ILE A 193 13.23 -6.30 14.05
C ILE A 193 14.26 -7.28 13.52
N ALA A 194 14.42 -7.28 12.20
CA ALA A 194 15.44 -8.07 11.52
C ALA A 194 16.59 -7.19 11.01
N ASN A 195 17.81 -7.74 10.96
CA ASN A 195 18.93 -7.15 10.25
C ASN A 195 19.63 -8.21 9.41
N PRO A 196 18.98 -8.70 8.34
CA PRO A 196 19.50 -9.81 7.57
C PRO A 196 20.75 -9.39 6.79
N THR A 197 21.65 -10.35 6.62
CA THR A 197 22.68 -10.30 5.59
C THR A 197 22.02 -10.38 4.21
N LYS A 198 22.77 -9.98 3.18
CA LYS A 198 22.33 -10.09 1.78
C LYS A 198 21.94 -11.53 1.39
N LYS A 199 22.68 -12.53 1.89
CA LYS A 199 22.42 -13.94 1.63
C LYS A 199 21.09 -14.39 2.25
N GLU A 200 20.84 -14.00 3.49
CA GLU A 200 19.59 -14.29 4.18
C GLU A 200 18.39 -13.61 3.52
N LEU A 201 18.52 -12.34 3.13
CA LEU A 201 17.46 -11.64 2.41
C LEU A 201 17.14 -12.32 1.07
N ASN A 202 18.16 -12.73 0.31
CA ASN A 202 17.95 -13.44 -0.95
C ASN A 202 17.24 -14.80 -0.74
N LEU A 203 17.58 -15.52 0.34
CA LEU A 203 16.87 -16.75 0.70
C LEU A 203 15.42 -16.45 1.08
N PHE A 204 15.18 -15.41 1.89
CA PHE A 204 13.85 -14.98 2.28
C PHE A 204 12.98 -14.62 1.07
N ILE A 205 13.52 -13.87 0.09
CA ILE A 205 12.82 -13.56 -1.16
C ILE A 205 12.49 -14.83 -1.94
N LYS A 206 13.46 -15.74 -2.09
CA LYS A 206 13.29 -17.02 -2.80
C LYS A 206 12.22 -17.91 -2.14
N GLU A 207 12.15 -17.87 -0.82
CA GLU A 207 11.14 -18.59 -0.01
C GLU A 207 9.82 -17.84 0.10
N GLN A 208 9.58 -16.80 -0.72
CA GLN A 208 8.35 -16.00 -0.76
C GLN A 208 8.07 -15.25 0.55
N GLY A 209 9.09 -14.76 1.23
CA GLY A 209 8.96 -13.97 2.46
C GLY A 209 8.22 -12.64 2.26
N PHE A 210 8.28 -12.06 1.06
CA PHE A 210 7.42 -10.97 0.60
C PHE A 210 6.16 -11.57 -0.05
N ASN A 211 5.22 -11.97 0.80
CA ASN A 211 4.07 -12.82 0.48
C ASN A 211 2.78 -12.02 0.18
N GLU A 212 2.71 -10.74 0.56
CA GLU A 212 1.60 -9.88 0.17
C GLU A 212 1.90 -9.29 -1.20
N ILE A 213 1.13 -9.69 -2.22
CA ILE A 213 1.43 -9.37 -3.62
C ILE A 213 0.29 -8.55 -4.20
N LEU A 214 0.61 -7.32 -4.61
CA LEU A 214 -0.26 -6.45 -5.39
C LEU A 214 0.18 -6.48 -6.86
N LYS A 215 -0.77 -6.73 -7.75
CA LYS A 215 -0.53 -6.84 -9.20
C LYS A 215 -1.19 -5.71 -9.96
N TYR A 216 -0.46 -5.18 -10.92
CA TYR A 216 -0.91 -4.13 -11.80
C TYR A 216 -0.49 -4.44 -13.24
N HIS A 217 -1.34 -4.13 -14.21
CA HIS A 217 -1.09 -4.34 -15.64
C HIS A 217 -1.01 -3.00 -16.36
N LEU A 218 -0.17 -2.92 -17.38
CA LEU A 218 -0.04 -1.73 -18.23
C LEU A 218 -1.37 -1.31 -18.86
#